data_AF-A0A0M1P1N9-F1
#
_entry.id   AF-A0A0M1P1N9-F1
#
_cell.length_a   1.000
_cell.length_b   1.000
_cell.length_c   1.000
_cell.angle_alpha   90.00
_cell.angle_beta   90.00
_cell.angle_gamma   90.00
#
_symmetry.space_group_name_H-M   'P 1'
#
loop_
_entity.id
_entity.type
_entity.pdbx_description
1 polymer ?
#
loop_
_entity_poly.entity_id
_entity_poly.type
_entity_poly.pdbx_seq_one_letter_code
_entity_poly.pdbx_strand_id
1 'polypeptide(L)'
;MSRNWDEDMEYCKRLGKEGQSLAELDVLKYWLQQAAKEKKRADELDKAVEEAIGICERVEKADDPLEILEEALIKLQLAVPFSGRRQES
;
A
#
# COMPACT_ATOMS: atom_id res chain seq x y z
N MET A 1 -2.51 -7.47 -3.53
CA MET A 1 -3.85 -7.34 -4.15
C MET A 1 -3.83 -6.11 -5.06
N SER A 2 -4.33 -6.19 -6.29
CA SER A 2 -4.36 -5.04 -7.21
C SER A 2 -5.65 -4.23 -7.01
N ARG A 3 -5.50 -2.92 -6.87
CA ARG A 3 -6.63 -1.98 -6.91
C ARG A 3 -7.37 -2.09 -8.24
N ASN A 4 -8.69 -2.16 -8.21
CA ASN A 4 -9.52 -2.24 -9.41
C ASN A 4 -10.00 -0.84 -9.81
N TRP A 5 -9.30 -0.23 -10.77
CA TRP A 5 -9.60 1.12 -11.24
C TRP A 5 -10.97 1.22 -11.93
N ASP A 6 -11.43 0.16 -12.58
CA ASP A 6 -12.74 0.16 -13.25
C ASP A 6 -13.88 0.21 -12.23
N GLU A 7 -13.75 -0.52 -11.12
CA GLU A 7 -14.72 -0.52 -10.02
C GLU A 7 -14.78 0.84 -9.31
N ASP A 8 -13.62 1.46 -9.04
CA ASP A 8 -13.54 2.81 -8.48
C ASP A 8 -14.27 3.83 -9.38
N MET A 9 -14.06 3.75 -10.69
CA MET A 9 -14.69 4.67 -11.65
C MET A 9 -16.20 4.48 -11.76
N GLU A 10 -16.70 3.26 -11.62
CA GLU A 10 -18.15 3.00 -11.56
C GLU A 10 -18.78 3.61 -10.31
N TYR A 11 -18.11 3.57 -9.16
CA TYR A 11 -18.58 4.23 -7.94
C TYR A 11 -18.51 5.76 -8.02
N CYS A 12 -17.49 6.34 -8.68
CA CYS A 12 -17.42 7.78 -8.95
C CYS A 12 -18.61 8.28 -9.79
N LYS A 13 -19.00 7.53 -10.83
CA LYS A 13 -20.12 7.92 -11.73
C LYS A 13 -21.47 7.96 -11.01
N ARG A 14 -21.63 7.21 -9.92
CA ARG A 14 -22.87 7.16 -9.12
C ARG A 14 -23.10 8.44 -8.30
N LEU A 15 -22.06 9.22 -8.00
CA LEU A 15 -22.18 10.51 -7.29
C LEU A 15 -22.70 11.65 -8.18
N GLY A 16 -22.57 11.52 -9.51
CA GLY A 16 -22.94 12.57 -10.48
C GLY A 16 -24.37 12.51 -11.01
N LYS A 17 -25.18 11.51 -10.61
CA LYS A 17 -26.59 11.40 -11.03
C LYS A 17 -27.49 11.79 -9.86
N GLU A 18 -28.18 12.92 -10.01
CA GLU A 18 -29.05 13.53 -9.00
C GLU A 18 -30.11 12.56 -8.46
N GLY A 19 -30.23 12.52 -7.12
CA GLY A 19 -31.40 12.02 -6.41
C GLY A 19 -31.37 10.54 -6.03
N GLN A 20 -30.65 10.17 -4.96
CA GLN A 20 -30.97 9.00 -4.11
C GLN A 20 -30.04 8.94 -2.89
N SER A 21 -30.55 9.27 -1.69
CA SER A 21 -29.77 9.25 -0.43
C SER A 21 -29.22 7.87 -0.05
N LEU A 22 -29.76 6.78 -0.63
CA LEU A 22 -29.26 5.42 -0.44
C LEU A 22 -28.05 5.11 -1.32
N ALA A 23 -28.00 5.63 -2.56
CA ALA A 23 -26.84 5.49 -3.44
C ALA A 23 -25.62 6.21 -2.85
N GLU A 24 -25.84 7.33 -2.15
CA GLU A 24 -24.81 8.05 -1.41
C GLU A 24 -24.22 7.23 -0.25
N LEU A 25 -25.05 6.45 0.46
CA LEU A 25 -24.59 5.62 1.58
C LEU A 25 -23.71 4.45 1.12
N ASP A 26 -24.10 3.78 0.04
CA ASP A 26 -23.32 2.68 -0.54
C ASP A 26 -22.00 3.17 -1.13
N VAL A 27 -22.00 4.34 -1.78
CA VAL A 27 -20.78 4.97 -2.27
C VAL A 27 -19.87 5.41 -1.12
N LEU A 28 -20.43 6.01 -0.07
CA LEU A 28 -19.67 6.38 1.12
C LEU A 28 -19.03 5.15 1.78
N LYS A 29 -19.82 4.07 1.94
CA LYS A 29 -19.32 2.80 2.49
C LYS A 29 -18.18 2.23 1.64
N TYR A 30 -18.31 2.26 0.32
CA TYR A 30 -17.25 1.83 -0.60
C TYR A 30 -15.95 2.61 -0.38
N TRP A 31 -16.01 3.95 -0.37
CA TRP A 31 -14.81 4.77 -0.18
C TRP A 31 -14.19 4.63 1.21
N LEU A 32 -15.00 4.47 2.26
CA LEU A 32 -14.50 4.16 3.60
C LEU A 32 -13.75 2.82 3.65
N GLN A 33 -14.25 1.80 2.94
CA GLN A 33 -13.55 0.51 2.83
C GLN A 33 -12.23 0.64 2.07
N GLN A 34 -12.17 1.45 1.00
CA GLN A 34 -10.90 1.70 0.29
C GLN A 34 -9.91 2.47 1.17
N ALA A 35 -10.38 3.50 1.88
CA ALA A 35 -9.55 4.25 2.83
C ALA A 35 -8.99 3.36 3.94
N ALA A 36 -9.81 2.44 4.48
CA ALA A 36 -9.36 1.48 5.49
C ALA A 36 -8.27 0.51 4.95
N LYS A 37 -8.39 0.07 3.70
CA LYS A 37 -7.39 -0.78 3.03
C LYS A 37 -6.08 -0.02 2.81
N GLU A 38 -6.14 1.21 2.30
CA GLU A 38 -4.93 2.03 2.09
C GLU A 38 -4.27 2.41 3.41
N LYS A 39 -5.05 2.69 4.47
CA LYS A 39 -4.51 2.88 5.82
C LYS A 39 -3.75 1.64 6.29
N LYS A 40 -4.35 0.46 6.19
CA LYS A 40 -3.69 -0.79 6.59
C LYS A 40 -2.37 -1.01 5.84
N ARG A 41 -2.35 -0.71 4.53
CA ARG A 41 -1.14 -0.79 3.72
C ARG A 41 -0.07 0.23 4.15
N ALA A 42 -0.48 1.45 4.51
CA ALA A 42 0.42 2.45 5.06
C ALA A 42 1.00 2.01 6.41
N ASP A 43 0.17 1.47 7.30
CA ASP A 43 0.61 0.94 8.61
C ASP A 43 1.59 -0.25 8.45
N GLU A 44 1.34 -1.15 7.48
CA GLU A 44 2.25 -2.27 7.16
C GLU A 44 3.60 -1.78 6.59
N LEU A 45 3.57 -0.75 5.75
CA LEU A 45 4.77 -0.12 5.21
C LEU A 45 5.57 0.60 6.31
N ASP A 46 4.89 1.36 7.16
CA ASP A 46 5.49 2.10 8.27
C ASP A 46 6.27 1.16 9.20
N LYS A 47 5.64 0.04 9.60
CA LYS A 47 6.29 -1.01 10.38
C LYS A 47 7.53 -1.59 9.69
N ALA A 48 7.45 -1.86 8.38
CA ALA A 48 8.59 -2.40 7.64
C ALA A 48 9.74 -1.39 7.54
N VAL A 49 9.44 -0.10 7.45
CA VAL A 49 10.42 0.99 7.49
C VAL A 49 11.07 1.08 8.87
N GLU A 50 10.29 1.02 9.96
CA GLU A 50 10.84 0.98 11.32
C GLU A 50 11.78 -0.22 11.53
N GLU A 51 11.38 -1.41 11.07
CA GLU A 51 12.24 -2.61 11.10
C GLU A 51 13.54 -2.39 10.31
N ALA A 52 13.44 -1.80 9.11
CA ALA A 52 14.60 -1.50 8.27
C ALA A 52 15.54 -0.45 8.90
N ILE A 53 15.01 0.58 9.56
CA ILE A 53 15.81 1.57 10.30
C ILE A 53 16.56 0.87 11.43
N GLY A 54 15.89 0.03 12.23
CA GLY A 54 16.56 -0.73 13.31
C GLY A 54 17.60 -1.74 12.80
N ILE A 55 17.47 -2.24 11.58
CA ILE A 55 18.52 -3.01 10.88
C ILE A 55 19.70 -2.08 10.53
N CYS A 56 19.43 -0.94 9.89
CA CYS A 56 20.46 0.03 9.48
C CYS A 56 21.24 0.62 10.66
N GLU A 57 20.62 0.88 11.81
CA GLU A 57 21.31 1.38 13.01
C GLU A 57 22.37 0.39 13.55
N ARG A 58 22.26 -0.90 13.21
CA ARG A 58 23.24 -1.93 13.58
C ARG A 58 24.45 -1.98 12.63
N VAL A 59 24.38 -1.31 11.48
CA VAL A 59 25.41 -1.32 10.43
C VAL A 59 26.76 -0.81 10.94
N GLU A 60 26.77 0.24 11.76
CA GLU A 60 28.02 0.84 12.27
C GLU A 60 28.83 -0.12 13.17
N LYS A 61 28.20 -1.17 13.70
CA LYS A 61 28.82 -2.15 14.62
C LYS A 61 28.87 -3.54 14.01
N ALA A 62 28.53 -3.68 12.73
CA ALA A 62 28.46 -4.96 12.05
C ALA A 62 29.82 -5.37 11.49
N ASP A 63 30.14 -6.65 11.62
CA ASP A 63 31.32 -7.24 10.97
C ASP A 63 31.15 -7.28 9.43
N ASP A 64 29.90 -7.37 8.95
CA ASP A 64 29.52 -7.22 7.54
C ASP A 64 28.35 -6.23 7.34
N PRO A 65 28.67 -4.94 7.09
CA PRO A 65 27.69 -3.90 6.77
C PRO A 65 26.81 -4.18 5.54
N LEU A 66 27.30 -4.93 4.55
CA LEU A 66 26.57 -5.20 3.31
C LEU A 66 25.45 -6.20 3.53
N GLU A 67 25.71 -7.26 4.31
CA GLU A 67 24.71 -8.25 4.69
C GLU A 67 23.52 -7.61 5.43
N ILE A 68 23.80 -6.66 6.33
CA ILE A 68 22.76 -5.92 7.07
C ILE A 68 21.91 -5.04 6.13
N LEU A 69 22.54 -4.39 5.15
CA LEU A 69 21.81 -3.60 4.16
C LEU A 69 20.94 -4.45 3.25
N GLU A 70 21.39 -5.66 2.88
CA GLU A 70 20.58 -6.62 2.12
C GLU A 70 19.35 -7.07 2.92
N GLU A 71 19.48 -7.35 4.22
CA GLU A 71 18.35 -7.70 5.09
C GLU A 71 17.28 -6.59 5.12
N ALA A 72 17.70 -5.33 5.27
CA ALA A 72 16.80 -4.17 5.26
C ALA A 72 16.05 -4.04 3.92
N LEU A 73 16.75 -4.24 2.79
CA LEU A 73 16.15 -4.18 1.46
C LEU A 73 15.12 -5.30 1.24
N ILE A 74 15.41 -6.51 1.69
CA ILE A 74 14.48 -7.65 1.59
C ILE A 74 13.21 -7.35 2.39
N LYS A 75 13.33 -6.81 3.61
CA LYS A 75 12.18 -6.44 4.46
C LYS A 75 11.25 -5.44 3.77
N LEU A 76 11.81 -4.41 3.14
CA LEU A 76 11.04 -3.42 2.40
C LEU A 76 10.37 -4.01 1.15
N GLN A 77 11.05 -4.91 0.42
CA GLN A 77 10.48 -5.59 -0.75
C GLN A 77 9.32 -6.52 -0.39
N LEU A 78 9.36 -7.15 0.79
CA LEU A 78 8.26 -8.00 1.27
C LEU A 78 7.03 -7.18 1.67
N ALA A 79 7.22 -5.98 2.19
CA ALA A 79 6.13 -5.07 2.57
C ALA A 79 5.48 -4.37 1.37
N VAL A 80 6.26 -4.10 0.32
CA VAL A 80 5.77 -3.55 -0.94
C VAL A 80 6.11 -4.52 -2.06
N PRO A 81 5.27 -5.53 -2.36
CA PRO A 81 5.48 -6.36 -3.53
C PRO A 81 5.51 -5.46 -4.76
N PHE A 82 6.71 -5.29 -5.33
CA PHE A 82 6.95 -4.42 -6.46
C PHE A 82 6.20 -5.01 -7.66
N SER A 83 5.03 -4.47 -7.97
CA SER A 83 4.32 -4.73 -9.23
C SER A 83 4.95 -3.90 -10.35
N GLY A 84 6.26 -4.05 -10.53
CA GLY A 84 6.94 -3.51 -11.70
C GLY A 84 6.28 -4.10 -12.93
N ARG A 85 5.61 -3.24 -13.72
CA ARG A 85 5.05 -3.62 -15.02
C ARG A 85 6.18 -4.22 -15.88
N ARG A 86 6.23 -5.55 -15.99
CA ARG A 86 6.66 -6.15 -17.26
C ARG A 86 5.52 -5.91 -18.25
N GLN A 87 5.50 -4.73 -18.85
CA GLN A 87 4.95 -4.62 -20.20
C GLN A 87 6.07 -5.12 -21.11
N GLU A 88 6.15 -6.45 -21.27
CA GLU A 88 6.69 -7.01 -22.50
C GLU A 88 5.60 -6.83 -23.55
N SER A 89 5.83 -5.95 -24.51
CA SER A 89 5.08 -5.84 -25.77
C SER A 89 6.05 -5.36 -26.85
#